data_AF-A0A1F9ADM5-F1
#
_entry.id   AF-A0A1F9ADM5-F1
#
_cell.length_a   1.000
_cell.length_b   1.000
_cell.length_c   1.000
_cell.angle_alpha   90.00
_cell.angle_beta   90.00
_cell.angle_gamma   90.00
#
_symmetry.space_group_name_H-M   'P 1'
#
loop_
_entity.id
_entity.type
_entity.pdbx_description
1 polymer ?
#
loop_
_entity_poly.entity_id
_entity_poly.type
_entity_poly.pdbx_seq_one_letter_code
_entity_poly.pdbx_strand_id
1 'polypeptide(L)'
;GWARKLYGPASGLAAALLSAFDPNVMAHSQLVTGDLGGALTFAAAVFALWTFGRRPSWPRVILAGVSLALALLSKFTALLLLPLLPALAIGYRLGGGTRLSWRKMGARIALMYLIAWIIIGSVYRWHDFGAPLSSYSFQSHFLQKAAAHLPKNLPVLLPSDCVRGLDILRFHNEKYSGGYFLGKISSQSHPLYYLVALAAKTPLTTLALLALGLGSFLIPGKRLRQDEIFLWGPPLLILAFITFYGRINVGLRHVLPAFPFLFIIASRPWALFFHLKLKTRVALALLIVGTITSNLLIFPHYLAYFNLAAGGPGQGYRILADSNLDWGQDLIGLKHYMDQEGVDRICLDYFGKVDPKIYGIAYDLPDHPEQCAVIAVSVQQLLGFTYRKAGGLTIAVADESRYAWLKKQTPVTAIGHSIWIFRPGEKIGRESPGSH
;
A
#
# COMPACT_ATOMS: atom_id res chain seq x y z
N GLY A 1 16.25 -7.98 15.28
CA GLY A 1 15.18 -7.10 14.77
C GLY A 1 14.85 -5.99 15.75
N TRP A 2 14.09 -4.98 15.31
CA TRP A 2 13.68 -3.81 16.09
C TRP A 2 12.81 -4.18 17.30
N ALA A 3 11.73 -4.95 17.08
CA ALA A 3 10.85 -5.45 18.15
C ALA A 3 11.65 -6.16 19.26
N ARG A 4 12.61 -7.04 18.91
CA ARG A 4 13.48 -7.71 19.90
C ARG A 4 14.22 -6.74 20.83
N LYS A 5 14.71 -5.61 20.30
CA LYS A 5 15.45 -4.61 21.09
C LYS A 5 14.53 -3.76 21.99
N LEU A 6 13.24 -3.69 21.67
CA LEU A 6 12.25 -2.95 22.46
C LEU A 6 11.60 -3.87 23.50
N TYR A 7 11.15 -5.04 23.08
CA TYR A 7 10.21 -5.88 23.82
C TYR A 7 10.71 -7.31 24.05
N GLY A 8 11.95 -7.62 23.69
CA GLY A 8 12.55 -8.95 23.91
C GLY A 8 12.29 -9.96 22.79
N PRO A 9 12.91 -11.15 22.87
CA PRO A 9 12.99 -12.11 21.76
C PRO A 9 11.61 -12.63 21.31
N ALA A 10 10.68 -12.88 22.23
CA ALA A 10 9.34 -13.38 21.90
C ALA A 10 8.56 -12.39 21.02
N SER A 11 8.58 -11.10 21.37
CA SER A 11 7.99 -10.04 20.52
C SER A 11 8.74 -9.89 19.20
N GLY A 12 10.07 -10.07 19.20
CA GLY A 12 10.86 -10.12 17.98
C GLY A 12 10.39 -11.19 16.99
N LEU A 13 10.12 -12.40 17.48
CA LEU A 13 9.59 -13.50 16.67
C LEU A 13 8.15 -13.23 16.22
N ALA A 14 7.27 -12.78 17.13
CA ALA A 14 5.88 -12.47 16.80
C ALA A 14 5.77 -11.39 15.70
N ALA A 15 6.52 -10.30 15.79
CA ALA A 15 6.54 -9.26 14.76
C ALA A 15 7.05 -9.79 13.40
N ALA A 16 8.05 -10.68 13.42
CA ALA A 16 8.58 -11.30 12.20
C ALA A 16 7.54 -12.23 11.53
N LEU A 17 6.84 -13.05 12.32
CA LEU A 17 5.78 -13.92 11.83
C LEU A 17 4.60 -13.12 11.27
N LEU A 18 4.16 -12.06 11.97
CA LEU A 18 3.13 -11.15 11.46
C LEU A 18 3.54 -10.53 10.13
N SER A 19 4.79 -10.06 10.00
CA SER A 19 5.27 -9.48 8.76
C SER A 19 5.43 -10.47 7.61
N ALA A 20 5.86 -11.71 7.91
CA ALA A 20 6.10 -12.74 6.89
C ALA A 20 4.82 -13.37 6.37
N PHE A 21 3.78 -13.46 7.20
CA PHE A 21 2.50 -14.08 6.86
C PHE A 21 1.36 -13.06 6.76
N ASP A 22 1.63 -11.76 6.64
CA ASP A 22 0.56 -10.80 6.33
C ASP A 22 0.19 -10.90 4.83
N PRO A 23 -1.09 -11.13 4.49
CA PRO A 23 -1.51 -11.22 3.09
C PRO A 23 -1.22 -9.97 2.26
N ASN A 24 -1.24 -8.77 2.85
CA ASN A 24 -0.97 -7.54 2.09
C ASN A 24 0.53 -7.37 1.81
N VAL A 25 1.40 -7.75 2.76
CA VAL A 25 2.84 -7.82 2.51
C VAL A 25 3.14 -8.82 1.39
N MET A 26 2.54 -10.01 1.45
CA MET A 26 2.71 -11.03 0.41
C MET A 26 2.18 -10.59 -0.95
N ALA A 27 0.99 -9.97 -0.99
CA ALA A 27 0.40 -9.41 -2.22
C ALA A 27 1.36 -8.45 -2.93
N HIS A 28 1.90 -7.49 -2.20
CA HIS A 28 2.82 -6.50 -2.77
C HIS A 28 4.26 -7.00 -2.94
N SER A 29 4.58 -8.22 -2.48
CA SER A 29 5.87 -8.87 -2.75
C SER A 29 5.92 -9.56 -4.12
N GLN A 30 4.76 -9.88 -4.69
CA GLN A 30 4.63 -10.58 -5.97
C GLN A 30 4.39 -9.62 -7.15
N LEU A 31 4.24 -8.32 -6.88
CA LEU A 31 4.03 -7.29 -7.87
C LEU A 31 5.31 -6.50 -8.11
N VAL A 32 5.64 -6.23 -9.38
CA VAL A 32 6.77 -5.36 -9.75
C VAL A 32 6.37 -3.89 -9.58
N THR A 33 6.36 -3.43 -8.33
CA THR A 33 6.04 -2.03 -7.97
C THR A 33 7.04 -1.48 -6.95
N GLY A 34 7.00 -0.16 -6.72
CA GLY A 34 7.79 0.50 -5.66
C GLY A 34 7.18 0.37 -4.25
N ASP A 35 6.08 -0.38 -4.07
CA ASP A 35 5.29 -0.35 -2.84
C ASP A 35 6.02 -0.99 -1.64
N LEU A 36 6.42 -2.26 -1.77
CA LEU A 36 7.07 -2.99 -0.68
C LEU A 36 8.51 -2.50 -0.43
N GLY A 37 9.26 -2.22 -1.50
CA GLY A 37 10.59 -1.61 -1.40
C GLY A 37 10.56 -0.25 -0.72
N GLY A 38 9.56 0.58 -1.06
CA GLY A 38 9.31 1.86 -0.39
C GLY A 38 8.94 1.68 1.09
N ALA A 39 8.10 0.71 1.44
CA ALA A 39 7.74 0.44 2.84
C ALA A 39 8.94 -0.01 3.69
N LEU A 40 9.78 -0.90 3.14
CA LEU A 40 10.99 -1.38 3.81
C LEU A 40 12.00 -0.26 4.05
N THR A 41 12.31 0.52 3.01
CA THR A 41 13.29 1.62 3.09
C THR A 41 12.79 2.76 3.98
N PHE A 42 11.48 3.03 3.99
CA PHE A 42 10.85 3.95 4.95
C PHE A 42 11.08 3.48 6.39
N ALA A 43 10.78 2.21 6.70
CA ALA A 43 11.00 1.65 8.02
C ALA A 43 12.49 1.64 8.40
N ALA A 44 13.38 1.36 7.44
CA ALA A 44 14.83 1.39 7.65
C ALA A 44 15.33 2.80 8.02
N ALA A 45 14.81 3.86 7.37
CA ALA A 45 15.17 5.24 7.67
C ALA A 45 14.78 5.63 9.12
N VAL A 46 13.55 5.30 9.53
CA VAL A 46 13.09 5.56 10.91
C VAL A 46 13.85 4.71 11.92
N PHE A 47 14.12 3.43 11.61
CA PHE A 47 14.94 2.56 12.46
C PHE A 47 16.36 3.09 12.63
N ALA A 48 17.00 3.53 11.54
CA ALA A 48 18.34 4.10 11.57
C ALA A 48 18.38 5.36 12.47
N LEU A 49 17.38 6.25 12.33
CA LEU A 49 17.23 7.41 13.20
C LEU A 49 17.05 7.01 14.67
N TRP A 50 16.20 6.02 14.96
CA TRP A 50 16.00 5.51 16.32
C TRP A 50 17.32 4.98 16.93
N THR A 51 18.10 4.20 16.16
CA THR A 51 19.39 3.71 16.64
C THR A 51 20.40 4.83 16.87
N PHE A 52 20.40 5.87 16.01
CA PHE A 52 21.20 7.08 16.19
C PHE A 52 20.81 7.82 17.48
N GLY A 53 19.50 8.01 17.72
CA GLY A 53 19.00 8.67 18.92
C GLY A 53 19.48 7.98 20.20
N ARG A 54 19.39 6.65 20.24
CA ARG A 54 19.82 5.83 21.38
C ARG A 54 21.33 5.90 21.64
N ARG A 55 22.13 5.88 20.57
CA ARG A 55 23.61 5.88 20.65
C ARG A 55 24.18 6.73 19.50
N PRO A 56 24.34 8.04 19.68
CA PRO A 56 24.86 8.91 18.62
C PRO A 56 26.26 8.46 18.17
N SER A 57 26.45 8.27 16.86
CA SER A 57 27.74 7.88 16.26
C SER A 57 27.76 8.16 14.76
N TRP A 58 28.93 8.41 14.17
CA TRP A 58 29.07 8.67 12.74
C TRP A 58 28.50 7.57 11.83
N PRO A 59 28.76 6.26 12.06
CA PRO A 59 28.20 5.21 11.20
C PRO A 59 26.66 5.20 11.18
N ARG A 60 26.01 5.56 12.29
CA ARG A 60 24.55 5.66 12.36
C ARG A 60 23.98 6.89 11.66
N VAL A 61 24.75 7.98 11.60
CA VAL A 61 24.40 9.15 10.78
C VAL A 61 24.46 8.79 9.30
N ILE A 62 25.52 8.11 8.88
CA ILE A 62 25.68 7.63 7.50
C ILE A 62 24.54 6.65 7.15
N LEU A 63 24.28 5.66 8.01
CA LEU A 63 23.19 4.70 7.81
C LEU A 63 21.83 5.38 7.68
N ALA A 64 21.54 6.39 8.51
CA ALA A 64 20.28 7.13 8.45
C ALA A 64 20.18 7.98 7.17
N GLY A 65 21.26 8.65 6.76
CA GLY A 65 21.30 9.40 5.50
C GLY A 65 21.13 8.52 4.26
N VAL A 66 21.85 7.39 4.20
CA VAL A 66 21.70 6.39 3.12
C VAL A 66 20.28 5.81 3.10
N SER A 67 19.73 5.43 4.25
CA SER A 67 18.37 4.88 4.33
C SER A 67 17.30 5.90 3.90
N LEU A 68 17.48 7.18 4.26
CA LEU A 68 16.62 8.28 3.80
C LEU A 68 16.70 8.41 2.27
N ALA A 69 17.90 8.35 1.69
CA ALA A 69 18.11 8.39 0.24
C ALA A 69 17.38 7.25 -0.47
N LEU A 70 17.57 6.01 0.01
CA LEU A 70 16.93 4.83 -0.55
C LEU A 70 15.41 4.92 -0.47
N ALA A 71 14.87 5.45 0.63
CA ALA A 71 13.42 5.66 0.78
C ALA A 71 12.88 6.66 -0.25
N LEU A 72 13.55 7.82 -0.38
CA LEU A 72 13.17 8.88 -1.32
C LEU A 72 13.29 8.44 -2.78
N LEU A 73 14.27 7.60 -3.10
CA LEU A 73 14.45 7.00 -4.43
C LEU A 73 13.44 5.89 -4.73
N SER A 74 12.95 5.19 -3.71
CA SER A 74 11.99 4.09 -3.88
C SER A 74 10.58 4.57 -4.19
N LYS A 75 10.10 5.59 -3.44
CA LYS A 75 8.71 6.05 -3.56
C LYS A 75 8.53 7.46 -3.00
N PHE A 76 7.81 8.32 -3.71
CA PHE A 76 7.52 9.69 -3.28
C PHE A 76 6.74 9.80 -1.96
N THR A 77 6.03 8.76 -1.51
CA THR A 77 5.44 8.74 -0.15
C THR A 77 6.50 8.92 0.95
N ALA A 78 7.76 8.55 0.68
CA ALA A 78 8.88 8.77 1.59
C ALA A 78 9.23 10.25 1.80
N LEU A 79 8.67 11.19 1.03
CA LEU A 79 8.78 12.63 1.31
C LEU A 79 8.24 12.99 2.71
N LEU A 80 7.32 12.18 3.25
CA LEU A 80 6.86 12.33 4.64
C LEU A 80 7.98 12.13 5.67
N LEU A 81 9.09 11.47 5.31
CA LEU A 81 10.28 11.38 6.17
C LEU A 81 10.95 12.74 6.38
N LEU A 82 10.86 13.66 5.41
CA LEU A 82 11.53 14.96 5.48
C LEU A 82 11.06 15.77 6.71
N PRO A 83 9.75 15.92 7.01
CA PRO A 83 9.32 16.52 8.27
C PRO A 83 9.33 15.55 9.45
N LEU A 84 9.16 14.24 9.22
CA LEU A 84 9.04 13.26 10.30
C LEU A 84 10.34 13.04 11.07
N LEU A 85 11.48 12.87 10.37
CA LEU A 85 12.75 12.54 11.03
C LEU A 85 13.20 13.64 12.02
N PRO A 86 13.15 14.94 11.68
CA PRO A 86 13.46 16.01 12.62
C PRO A 86 12.45 16.07 13.76
N ALA A 87 11.14 15.91 13.48
CA ALA A 87 10.10 15.90 14.50
C ALA A 87 10.32 14.76 15.53
N LEU A 88 10.65 13.56 15.07
CA LEU A 88 11.00 12.44 15.94
C LEU A 88 12.29 12.71 16.73
N ALA A 89 13.33 13.27 16.10
CA ALA A 89 14.57 13.62 16.80
C ALA A 89 14.33 14.67 17.91
N ILE A 90 13.52 15.70 17.62
CA ILE A 90 13.11 16.74 18.56
C ILE A 90 12.32 16.12 19.72
N GLY A 91 11.28 15.33 19.44
CA GLY A 91 10.48 14.67 20.48
C GLY A 91 11.30 13.70 21.34
N TYR A 92 12.21 12.95 20.72
CA TYR A 92 13.12 12.05 21.43
C TYR A 92 14.17 12.80 22.27
N ARG A 93 14.51 14.04 21.91
CA ARG A 93 15.36 14.86 22.77
C ARG A 93 14.56 15.46 23.93
N LEU A 94 13.39 16.03 23.64
CA LEU A 94 12.54 16.71 24.64
C LEU A 94 12.12 15.78 25.78
N GLY A 95 11.80 14.52 25.50
CA GLY A 95 11.49 13.56 26.57
C GLY A 95 12.71 12.99 27.30
N GLY A 96 13.94 13.41 26.98
CA GLY A 96 15.18 12.97 27.65
C GLY A 96 15.89 11.74 27.06
N GLY A 97 15.62 11.34 25.83
CA GLY A 97 16.03 10.05 25.26
C GLY A 97 17.45 10.08 24.72
N THR A 98 17.97 11.28 24.50
CA THR A 98 19.35 11.55 24.13
C THR A 98 19.89 12.75 24.88
N ARG A 99 21.19 12.73 25.20
CA ARG A 99 21.91 13.85 25.85
C ARG A 99 22.59 14.77 24.85
N LEU A 100 22.36 14.59 23.55
CA LEU A 100 22.98 15.39 22.52
C LEU A 100 22.48 16.85 22.58
N SER A 101 23.41 17.82 22.48
CA SER A 101 23.03 19.23 22.42
C SER A 101 22.23 19.53 21.14
N TRP A 102 21.33 20.52 21.18
CA TRP A 102 20.52 20.94 20.02
C TRP A 102 21.39 21.23 18.79
N ARG A 103 22.51 21.94 18.97
CA ARG A 103 23.48 22.24 17.90
C ARG A 103 24.04 20.97 17.25
N LYS A 104 24.52 20.03 18.06
CA LYS A 104 25.09 18.76 17.55
C LYS A 104 24.00 17.92 16.86
N MET A 105 22.79 17.87 17.41
CA MET A 105 21.68 17.13 16.81
C MET A 105 21.28 17.73 15.46
N GLY A 106 21.08 19.05 15.38
CA GLY A 106 20.79 19.76 14.13
C GLY A 106 21.86 19.50 13.07
N ALA A 107 23.14 19.58 13.43
CA ALA A 107 24.23 19.27 12.51
C ALA A 107 24.22 17.80 12.01
N ARG A 108 23.88 16.83 12.87
CA ARG A 108 23.81 15.42 12.45
C ARG A 108 22.62 15.16 11.54
N ILE A 109 21.47 15.75 11.86
CA ILE A 109 20.28 15.67 11.02
C ILE A 109 20.57 16.32 9.66
N ALA A 110 21.12 17.53 9.62
CA ALA A 110 21.52 18.20 8.38
C ALA A 110 22.50 17.34 7.54
N LEU A 111 23.46 16.67 8.18
CA LEU A 111 24.35 15.74 7.49
C LEU A 111 23.61 14.53 6.90
N MET A 112 22.56 14.00 7.55
CA MET A 112 21.74 12.92 6.97
C MET A 112 21.05 13.40 5.68
N TYR A 113 20.50 14.61 5.67
CA TYR A 113 19.91 15.20 4.46
C TYR A 113 20.95 15.47 3.38
N LEU A 114 22.13 15.96 3.75
CA LEU A 114 23.23 16.18 2.80
C LEU A 114 23.64 14.86 2.13
N ILE A 115 23.80 13.78 2.90
CA ILE A 115 24.10 12.44 2.37
C ILE A 115 22.99 11.98 1.43
N ALA A 116 21.72 12.13 1.82
CA ALA A 116 20.59 11.75 0.98
C ALA A 116 20.55 12.54 -0.33
N TRP A 117 20.77 13.85 -0.25
CA TRP A 117 20.83 14.74 -1.40
C TRP A 117 21.96 14.37 -2.37
N ILE A 118 23.17 14.08 -1.87
CA ILE A 118 24.29 13.62 -2.70
C ILE A 118 23.96 12.32 -3.42
N ILE A 119 23.36 11.35 -2.72
CA ILE A 119 23.01 10.04 -3.30
C ILE A 119 21.92 10.22 -4.37
N ILE A 120 20.87 10.97 -4.09
CA ILE A 120 19.79 11.25 -5.05
C ILE A 120 20.36 11.94 -6.28
N GLY A 121 21.16 13.00 -6.09
CA GLY A 121 21.83 13.70 -7.18
C GLY A 121 22.68 12.75 -8.03
N SER A 122 23.46 11.88 -7.40
CA SER A 122 24.33 10.92 -8.09
C SER A 122 23.54 9.87 -8.89
N VAL A 123 22.43 9.35 -8.35
CA VAL A 123 21.57 8.37 -9.04
C VAL A 123 20.92 8.98 -10.29
N TYR A 124 20.49 10.24 -10.19
CA TYR A 124 19.98 11.01 -11.34
C TYR A 124 21.10 11.69 -12.15
N ARG A 125 22.37 11.34 -11.88
CA ARG A 125 23.56 11.84 -12.59
C ARG A 125 23.69 13.37 -12.61
N TRP A 126 23.12 14.05 -11.62
CA TRP A 126 23.07 15.50 -11.50
C TRP A 126 22.51 16.21 -12.74
N HIS A 127 21.61 15.54 -13.46
CA HIS A 127 21.02 16.05 -14.70
C HIS A 127 20.34 17.40 -14.47
N ASP A 128 20.74 18.40 -15.25
CA ASP A 128 20.33 19.81 -15.17
C ASP A 128 20.41 20.43 -13.76
N PHE A 129 21.38 19.99 -12.95
CA PHE A 129 21.56 20.55 -11.62
C PHE A 129 21.86 22.06 -11.67
N GLY A 130 21.11 22.85 -10.89
CA GLY A 130 21.25 24.29 -10.85
C GLY A 130 20.59 25.02 -12.02
N ALA A 131 19.85 24.31 -12.88
CA ALA A 131 19.03 24.95 -13.91
C ALA A 131 18.08 25.98 -13.28
N PRO A 132 17.88 27.14 -13.93
CA PRO A 132 17.03 28.19 -13.39
C PRO A 132 15.58 27.71 -13.34
N LEU A 133 14.84 28.13 -12.31
CA LEU A 133 13.42 27.76 -12.15
C LEU A 133 12.56 28.04 -13.41
N SER A 134 12.93 29.07 -14.19
CA SER A 134 12.29 29.42 -15.46
C SER A 134 12.41 28.35 -16.56
N SER A 135 13.35 27.41 -16.48
CA SER A 135 13.50 26.33 -17.45
C SER A 135 12.48 25.20 -17.26
N TYR A 136 11.72 25.22 -16.17
CA TYR A 136 10.74 24.17 -15.83
C TYR A 136 9.33 24.55 -16.29
N SER A 137 8.68 23.65 -17.02
CA SER A 137 7.27 23.75 -17.39
C SER A 137 6.43 22.87 -16.48
N PHE A 138 5.94 23.43 -15.36
CA PHE A 138 5.14 22.69 -14.39
C PHE A 138 3.71 22.43 -14.88
N GLN A 139 3.22 21.20 -14.69
CA GLN A 139 1.85 20.76 -14.96
C GLN A 139 0.93 20.98 -13.75
N SER A 140 1.45 20.82 -12.53
CA SER A 140 0.64 20.98 -11.32
C SER A 140 0.36 22.44 -11.01
N HIS A 141 -0.88 22.74 -10.63
CA HIS A 141 -1.26 24.09 -10.22
C HIS A 141 -0.49 24.52 -8.97
N PHE A 142 -0.18 23.59 -8.06
CA PHE A 142 0.62 23.87 -6.89
C PHE A 142 2.03 24.37 -7.26
N LEU A 143 2.77 23.66 -8.11
CA LEU A 143 4.13 24.08 -8.46
C LEU A 143 4.14 25.29 -9.40
N GLN A 144 3.15 25.43 -10.29
CA GLN A 144 2.97 26.67 -11.06
C GLN A 144 2.82 27.88 -10.13
N LYS A 145 1.93 27.81 -9.13
CA LYS A 145 1.74 28.88 -8.15
C LYS A 145 2.99 29.12 -7.31
N ALA A 146 3.65 28.07 -6.82
CA ALA A 146 4.87 28.21 -6.04
C ALA A 146 5.97 28.90 -6.86
N ALA A 147 6.17 28.47 -8.11
CA ALA A 147 7.17 29.03 -9.01
C ALA A 147 6.91 30.49 -9.38
N ALA A 148 5.63 30.89 -9.51
CA ALA A 148 5.26 32.27 -9.79
C ALA A 148 5.66 33.27 -8.69
N HIS A 149 5.84 32.81 -7.44
CA HIS A 149 6.25 33.64 -6.30
C HIS A 149 7.76 33.61 -6.03
N LEU A 150 8.53 32.84 -6.81
CA LEU A 150 9.96 32.68 -6.65
C LEU A 150 10.73 33.39 -7.77
N PRO A 151 11.99 33.82 -7.53
CA PRO A 151 12.81 34.41 -8.58
C PRO A 151 12.98 33.44 -9.75
N LYS A 152 12.76 33.92 -10.98
CA LYS A 152 12.88 33.10 -12.20
C LYS A 152 14.26 32.45 -12.37
N ASN A 153 15.30 33.13 -11.90
CA ASN A 153 16.69 32.68 -11.98
C ASN A 153 17.13 31.88 -10.74
N LEU A 154 16.21 31.55 -9.83
CA LEU A 154 16.53 30.73 -8.66
C LEU A 154 17.06 29.37 -9.13
N PRO A 155 18.31 28.99 -8.78
CA PRO A 155 18.85 27.70 -9.20
C PRO A 155 18.13 26.56 -8.46
N VAL A 156 17.63 25.59 -9.22
CA VAL A 156 16.97 24.41 -8.66
C VAL A 156 18.04 23.38 -8.29
N LEU A 157 18.24 23.16 -6.98
CA LEU A 157 19.28 22.30 -6.44
C LEU A 157 18.86 20.81 -6.40
N LEU A 158 18.01 20.38 -7.32
CA LEU A 158 17.61 18.99 -7.49
C LEU A 158 17.71 18.64 -8.97
N PRO A 159 18.04 17.38 -9.32
CA PRO A 159 18.01 16.92 -10.70
C PRO A 159 16.65 17.17 -11.36
N SER A 160 16.64 17.61 -12.62
CA SER A 160 15.40 18.03 -13.30
C SER A 160 14.34 16.93 -13.37
N ASP A 161 14.73 15.68 -13.56
CA ASP A 161 13.81 14.53 -13.61
C ASP A 161 13.17 14.22 -12.25
N CYS A 162 13.88 14.47 -11.15
CA CYS A 162 13.32 14.35 -9.80
C CYS A 162 12.22 15.39 -9.60
N VAL A 163 12.48 16.65 -10.00
CA VAL A 163 11.52 17.75 -9.94
C VAL A 163 10.30 17.47 -10.83
N ARG A 164 10.52 16.98 -12.06
CA ARG A 164 9.44 16.59 -12.98
C ARG A 164 8.59 15.45 -12.40
N GLY A 165 9.20 14.45 -11.77
CA GLY A 165 8.48 13.36 -11.12
C GLY A 165 7.57 13.84 -9.98
N LEU A 166 8.06 14.78 -9.16
CA LEU A 166 7.27 15.43 -8.11
C LEU A 166 6.08 16.21 -8.69
N ASP A 167 6.31 16.96 -9.77
CA ASP A 167 5.28 17.73 -10.45
C ASP A 167 4.19 16.83 -11.06
N ILE A 168 4.57 15.76 -11.77
CA ILE A 168 3.64 14.78 -12.34
C ILE A 168 2.80 14.13 -11.24
N LEU A 169 3.42 13.71 -10.13
CA LEU A 169 2.68 13.12 -9.01
C LEU A 169 1.69 14.14 -8.41
N ARG A 170 2.12 15.38 -8.22
CA ARG A 170 1.26 16.42 -7.66
C ARG A 170 0.11 16.75 -8.60
N PHE A 171 0.37 16.86 -9.89
CA PHE A 171 -0.64 17.05 -10.93
C PHE A 171 -1.66 15.92 -10.93
N HIS A 172 -1.21 14.67 -10.86
CA HIS A 172 -2.09 13.52 -10.71
C HIS A 172 -2.93 13.61 -9.43
N ASN A 173 -2.39 13.98 -8.27
CA ASN A 173 -3.18 14.14 -7.05
C ASN A 173 -4.19 15.31 -7.12
N GLU A 174 -3.90 16.37 -7.88
CA GLU A 174 -4.81 17.51 -8.08
C GLU A 174 -5.95 17.20 -9.05
N LYS A 175 -5.66 16.42 -10.10
CA LYS A 175 -6.61 16.02 -11.14
C LYS A 175 -7.24 14.66 -10.87
N TYR A 176 -6.83 13.96 -9.81
CA TYR A 176 -7.36 12.65 -9.47
C TYR A 176 -8.86 12.75 -9.27
N SER A 177 -9.61 12.03 -10.10
CA SER A 177 -11.06 11.94 -10.00
C SER A 177 -11.44 10.47 -10.14
N GLY A 178 -11.95 9.90 -9.06
CA GLY A 178 -12.57 8.58 -9.10
C GLY A 178 -11.96 7.56 -8.14
N GLY A 179 -12.74 6.96 -7.28
CA GLY A 179 -12.38 5.80 -6.47
C GLY A 179 -13.61 4.94 -6.24
N TYR A 180 -13.38 3.66 -5.97
CA TYR A 180 -14.44 2.75 -5.57
C TYR A 180 -14.39 2.54 -4.05
N PHE A 181 -15.48 2.84 -3.35
CA PHE A 181 -15.55 2.70 -1.91
C PHE A 181 -16.97 2.35 -1.45
N LEU A 182 -17.11 1.26 -0.69
CA LEU A 182 -18.38 0.80 -0.11
C LEU A 182 -19.53 0.73 -1.14
N GLY A 183 -19.27 0.07 -2.28
CA GLY A 183 -20.27 -0.11 -3.32
C GLY A 183 -20.43 1.06 -4.28
N LYS A 184 -19.75 2.19 -4.04
CA LYS A 184 -19.97 3.44 -4.78
C LYS A 184 -18.73 3.88 -5.54
N ILE A 185 -18.92 4.24 -6.81
CA ILE A 185 -17.93 4.95 -7.60
C ILE A 185 -18.10 6.44 -7.32
N SER A 186 -17.05 7.10 -6.85
CA SER A 186 -17.08 8.53 -6.50
C SER A 186 -15.92 9.26 -7.12
N SER A 187 -16.16 10.42 -7.73
CA SER A 187 -15.09 11.32 -8.19
C SER A 187 -14.31 11.97 -7.05
N GLN A 188 -14.86 11.98 -5.83
CA GLN A 188 -14.27 12.56 -4.63
C GLN A 188 -13.66 11.49 -3.72
N SER A 189 -12.61 11.88 -2.99
CA SER A 189 -11.98 11.05 -1.98
C SER A 189 -12.81 10.92 -0.71
N HIS A 190 -12.79 9.75 -0.07
CA HIS A 190 -13.44 9.51 1.21
C HIS A 190 -12.40 9.40 2.35
N PRO A 191 -12.53 10.17 3.46
CA PRO A 191 -11.53 10.20 4.52
C PRO A 191 -11.37 8.86 5.26
N LEU A 192 -12.44 8.06 5.35
CA LEU A 192 -12.38 6.74 5.99
C LEU A 192 -11.80 5.63 5.11
N TYR A 193 -11.53 5.88 3.83
CA TYR A 193 -11.14 4.83 2.88
C TYR A 193 -9.98 3.96 3.38
N TYR A 194 -8.90 4.60 3.84
CA TYR A 194 -7.70 3.88 4.25
C TYR A 194 -7.85 3.17 5.61
N LEU A 195 -8.70 3.70 6.49
CA LEU A 195 -9.03 3.04 7.76
C LEU A 195 -9.87 1.79 7.50
N VAL A 196 -10.87 1.89 6.61
CA VAL A 196 -11.69 0.75 6.18
C VAL A 196 -10.85 -0.24 5.40
N ALA A 197 -9.94 0.20 4.53
CA ALA A 197 -9.02 -0.68 3.83
C ALA A 197 -8.13 -1.44 4.80
N LEU A 198 -7.51 -0.77 5.77
CA LEU A 198 -6.72 -1.44 6.81
C LEU A 198 -7.58 -2.47 7.56
N ALA A 199 -8.80 -2.09 7.95
CA ALA A 199 -9.70 -2.95 8.70
C ALA A 199 -10.25 -4.15 7.88
N ALA A 200 -10.47 -4.00 6.58
CA ALA A 200 -11.04 -5.02 5.71
C ALA A 200 -9.97 -5.97 5.15
N LYS A 201 -8.78 -5.45 4.88
CA LYS A 201 -7.68 -6.18 4.24
C LYS A 201 -6.71 -6.82 5.23
N THR A 202 -6.73 -6.45 6.50
CA THR A 202 -5.84 -7.04 7.52
C THR A 202 -6.51 -8.25 8.18
N PRO A 203 -5.82 -9.38 8.44
CA PRO A 203 -6.39 -10.51 9.15
C PRO A 203 -7.01 -10.11 10.50
N LEU A 204 -8.19 -10.63 10.82
CA LEU A 204 -8.90 -10.33 12.08
C LEU A 204 -8.03 -10.63 13.30
N THR A 205 -7.21 -11.68 13.23
CA THR A 205 -6.26 -12.02 14.28
C THR A 205 -5.14 -11.00 14.41
N THR A 206 -4.59 -10.50 13.30
CA THR A 206 -3.63 -9.39 13.32
C THR A 206 -4.26 -8.12 13.89
N LEU A 207 -5.51 -7.81 13.54
CA LEU A 207 -6.25 -6.66 14.11
C LEU A 207 -6.49 -6.83 15.61
N ALA A 208 -6.84 -8.03 16.08
CA ALA A 208 -6.99 -8.32 17.50
C ALA A 208 -5.66 -8.14 18.25
N LEU A 209 -4.54 -8.60 17.68
CA LEU A 209 -3.21 -8.39 18.25
C LEU A 209 -2.81 -6.92 18.25
N LEU A 210 -3.14 -6.18 17.20
CA LEU A 210 -2.95 -4.74 17.16
C LEU A 210 -3.76 -4.08 18.28
N ALA A 211 -5.05 -4.41 18.44
CA ALA A 211 -5.89 -3.89 19.51
C ALA A 211 -5.33 -4.22 20.91
N LEU A 212 -4.82 -5.43 21.14
CA LEU A 212 -4.15 -5.80 22.39
C LEU A 212 -2.84 -5.02 22.60
N GLY A 213 -2.06 -4.82 21.54
CA GLY A 213 -0.87 -3.98 21.55
C GLY A 213 -1.19 -2.55 21.94
N LEU A 214 -2.17 -1.93 21.27
CA LEU A 214 -2.68 -0.58 21.54
C LEU A 214 -3.28 -0.46 22.96
N GLY A 215 -4.10 -1.42 23.39
CA GLY A 215 -4.71 -1.45 24.71
C GLY A 215 -3.69 -1.59 25.84
N SER A 216 -2.55 -2.26 25.58
CA SER A 216 -1.50 -2.40 26.58
C SER A 216 -0.84 -1.07 27.01
N PHE A 217 -1.04 0.01 26.24
CA PHE A 217 -0.59 1.36 26.57
C PHE A 217 -1.55 2.11 27.49
N LEU A 218 -2.81 1.65 27.58
CA LEU A 218 -3.82 2.24 28.46
C LEU A 218 -3.74 1.68 29.89
N ILE A 219 -2.89 0.68 30.12
CA ILE A 219 -2.71 0.06 31.45
C ILE A 219 -1.96 1.03 32.38
N PRO A 220 -2.57 1.48 33.49
CA PRO A 220 -1.94 2.39 34.43
C PRO A 220 -0.59 1.87 34.95
N GLY A 221 0.39 2.76 35.07
CA GLY A 221 1.74 2.43 35.53
C GLY A 221 2.71 1.95 34.44
N LYS A 222 2.22 1.58 33.25
CA LYS A 222 3.07 1.30 32.08
C LYS A 222 3.26 2.55 31.24
N ARG A 223 4.19 3.43 31.63
CA ARG A 223 4.52 4.64 30.86
C ARG A 223 5.02 4.26 29.46
N LEU A 224 4.60 5.04 28.45
CA LEU A 224 5.16 4.98 27.10
C LEU A 224 6.68 5.11 27.21
N ARG A 225 7.41 4.13 26.67
CA ARG A 225 8.86 4.28 26.55
C ARG A 225 9.11 5.35 25.50
N GLN A 226 10.09 6.19 25.76
CA GLN A 226 10.42 7.25 24.82
C GLN A 226 10.85 6.73 23.44
N ASP A 227 11.37 5.50 23.37
CA ASP A 227 11.66 4.80 22.13
C ASP A 227 10.42 4.56 21.25
N GLU A 228 9.21 4.57 21.81
CA GLU A 228 7.99 4.19 21.13
C GLU A 228 7.44 5.28 20.22
N ILE A 229 7.91 6.52 20.34
CA ILE A 229 7.51 7.61 19.42
C ILE A 229 7.87 7.27 17.96
N PHE A 230 8.95 6.49 17.77
CA PHE A 230 9.40 6.03 16.46
C PHE A 230 8.50 4.92 15.88
N LEU A 231 7.64 4.31 16.71
CA LEU A 231 6.63 3.36 16.26
C LEU A 231 5.29 4.04 15.96
N TRP A 232 4.92 5.05 16.74
CA TRP A 232 3.64 5.76 16.58
C TRP A 232 3.67 6.86 15.54
N GLY A 233 4.77 7.62 15.48
CA GLY A 233 4.90 8.76 14.59
C GLY A 233 4.66 8.41 13.12
N PRO A 234 5.28 7.35 12.57
CA PRO A 234 5.06 6.93 11.19
C PRO A 234 3.59 6.62 10.82
N PRO A 235 2.90 5.64 11.46
CA PRO A 235 1.51 5.33 11.10
C PRO A 235 0.58 6.51 11.31
N LEU A 236 0.74 7.29 12.39
CA LEU A 236 -0.10 8.47 12.65
C LEU A 236 0.10 9.55 11.58
N LEU A 237 1.35 9.86 11.19
CA LEU A 237 1.61 10.84 10.15
C LEU A 237 1.11 10.36 8.79
N ILE A 238 1.33 9.10 8.43
CA ILE A 238 0.88 8.53 7.15
C ILE A 238 -0.65 8.60 7.07
N LEU A 239 -1.35 8.13 8.09
CA LEU A 239 -2.82 8.14 8.13
C LEU A 239 -3.36 9.57 8.14
N ALA A 240 -2.80 10.48 8.95
CA ALA A 240 -3.23 11.88 8.96
C ALA A 240 -2.99 12.54 7.60
N PHE A 241 -1.81 12.38 7.01
CA PHE A 241 -1.49 12.97 5.71
C PHE A 241 -2.42 12.45 4.63
N ILE A 242 -2.62 11.15 4.55
CA ILE A 242 -3.45 10.55 3.51
C ILE A 242 -4.93 10.93 3.71
N THR A 243 -5.43 10.98 4.95
CA THR A 243 -6.83 11.37 5.24
C THR A 243 -7.10 12.85 4.93
N PHE A 244 -6.17 13.76 5.25
CA PHE A 244 -6.42 15.20 5.12
C PHE A 244 -5.91 15.81 3.81
N TYR A 245 -4.88 15.23 3.19
CA TYR A 245 -4.23 15.76 1.98
C TYR A 245 -4.25 14.81 0.79
N GLY A 246 -4.46 13.51 1.02
CA GLY A 246 -4.56 12.51 -0.04
C GLY A 246 -5.91 12.61 -0.74
N ARG A 247 -5.88 12.89 -2.05
CA ARG A 247 -7.09 12.84 -2.90
C ARG A 247 -7.24 11.51 -3.64
N ILE A 248 -6.20 10.68 -3.58
CA ILE A 248 -6.14 9.38 -4.23
C ILE A 248 -6.62 8.33 -3.24
N ASN A 249 -7.73 7.66 -3.54
CA ASN A 249 -8.22 6.48 -2.81
C ASN A 249 -8.09 5.25 -3.70
N VAL A 250 -6.87 4.70 -3.76
CA VAL A 250 -6.48 3.60 -4.66
C VAL A 250 -5.52 2.66 -3.95
N GLY A 251 -6.04 1.57 -3.39
CA GLY A 251 -5.22 0.54 -2.79
C GLY A 251 -4.69 0.86 -1.40
N LEU A 252 -4.67 -0.16 -0.54
CA LEU A 252 -3.99 -0.15 0.76
C LEU A 252 -2.47 0.14 0.65
N ARG A 253 -1.89 -0.02 -0.55
CA ARG A 253 -0.47 0.19 -0.84
C ARG A 253 0.11 1.55 -0.44
N HIS A 254 -0.72 2.59 -0.30
CA HIS A 254 -0.25 3.90 0.16
C HIS A 254 0.01 3.95 1.68
N VAL A 255 -0.65 3.10 2.46
CA VAL A 255 -0.41 2.96 3.90
C VAL A 255 0.53 1.80 4.24
N LEU A 256 0.98 1.02 3.26
CA LEU A 256 1.93 -0.08 3.47
C LEU A 256 3.20 0.31 4.25
N PRO A 257 3.78 1.51 4.10
CA PRO A 257 4.91 1.94 4.94
C PRO A 257 4.62 1.99 6.45
N ALA A 258 3.35 2.00 6.87
CA ALA A 258 2.95 1.92 8.27
C ALA A 258 3.06 0.49 8.85
N PHE A 259 2.97 -0.54 8.02
CA PHE A 259 2.82 -1.94 8.44
C PHE A 259 3.96 -2.44 9.32
N PRO A 260 5.26 -2.19 9.01
CA PRO A 260 6.36 -2.62 9.87
C PRO A 260 6.22 -2.11 11.31
N PHE A 261 5.73 -0.89 11.50
CA PHE A 261 5.50 -0.29 12.80
C PHE A 261 4.29 -0.90 13.51
N LEU A 262 3.19 -1.10 12.78
CA LEU A 262 1.98 -1.75 13.29
C LEU A 262 2.26 -3.18 13.75
N PHE A 263 3.08 -3.95 13.05
CA PHE A 263 3.47 -5.30 13.49
C PHE A 263 4.32 -5.28 14.76
N ILE A 264 5.23 -4.31 14.90
CA ILE A 264 6.00 -4.14 16.15
C ILE A 264 5.04 -3.80 17.31
N ILE A 265 4.06 -2.91 17.09
CA ILE A 265 3.04 -2.57 18.08
C ILE A 265 2.18 -3.79 18.45
N ALA A 266 1.69 -4.53 17.46
CA ALA A 266 0.88 -5.74 17.65
C ALA A 266 1.63 -6.85 18.39
N SER A 267 2.96 -6.89 18.27
CA SER A 267 3.80 -7.87 18.98
C SER A 267 4.06 -7.53 20.46
N ARG A 268 3.69 -6.33 20.93
CA ARG A 268 3.98 -5.86 22.28
C ARG A 268 3.47 -6.77 23.41
N PRO A 269 2.28 -7.42 23.33
CA PRO A 269 1.83 -8.35 24.36
C PRO A 269 2.82 -9.50 24.65
N TRP A 270 3.67 -9.87 23.68
CA TRP A 270 4.70 -10.89 23.86
C TRP A 270 5.89 -10.44 24.72
N ALA A 271 6.00 -9.15 25.05
CA ALA A 271 7.03 -8.67 25.96
C ALA A 271 6.97 -9.37 27.33
N LEU A 272 5.78 -9.80 27.75
CA LEU A 272 5.54 -10.50 29.00
C LEU A 272 5.26 -11.99 28.80
N PHE A 273 5.43 -12.53 27.58
CA PHE A 273 4.93 -13.85 27.19
C PHE A 273 5.24 -14.96 28.20
N PHE A 274 6.47 -15.03 28.69
CA PHE A 274 6.91 -16.08 29.64
C PHE A 274 6.40 -15.89 31.07
N HIS A 275 5.88 -14.71 31.41
CA HIS A 275 5.26 -14.40 32.70
C HIS A 275 3.73 -14.50 32.66
N LEU A 276 3.13 -14.74 31.49
CA LEU A 276 1.69 -14.90 31.34
C LEU A 276 1.25 -16.32 31.72
N LYS A 277 0.00 -16.45 32.20
CA LYS A 277 -0.65 -17.75 32.42
C LYS A 277 -0.70 -18.54 31.10
N LEU A 278 -0.61 -19.87 31.18
CA LEU A 278 -0.60 -20.75 30.01
C LEU A 278 -1.78 -20.48 29.05
N LYS A 279 -3.00 -20.30 29.58
CA LYS A 279 -4.19 -19.98 28.77
C LYS A 279 -4.00 -18.73 27.91
N THR A 280 -3.43 -17.66 28.47
CA THR A 280 -3.14 -16.42 27.74
C THR A 280 -2.04 -16.61 26.70
N ARG A 281 -0.99 -17.39 27.03
CA ARG A 281 0.06 -17.74 26.06
C ARG A 281 -0.48 -18.50 24.86
N VAL A 282 -1.33 -19.49 25.13
CA VAL A 282 -2.02 -20.27 24.08
C VAL A 282 -2.91 -19.37 23.25
N ALA A 283 -3.72 -18.49 23.86
CA ALA A 283 -4.56 -17.55 23.12
C ALA A 283 -3.75 -16.63 22.19
N LEU A 284 -2.64 -16.05 22.67
CA LEU A 284 -1.75 -15.23 21.84
C LEU A 284 -1.14 -16.05 20.69
N ALA A 285 -0.69 -17.28 20.96
CA ALA A 285 -0.15 -18.16 19.92
C ALA A 285 -1.21 -18.52 18.86
N LEU A 286 -2.44 -18.80 19.26
CA LEU A 286 -3.55 -19.08 18.35
C LEU A 286 -3.88 -17.89 17.43
N LEU A 287 -3.72 -16.65 17.91
CA LEU A 287 -3.88 -15.47 17.06
C LEU A 287 -2.79 -15.38 15.98
N ILE A 288 -1.54 -15.72 16.31
CA ILE A 288 -0.47 -15.82 15.29
C ILE A 288 -0.78 -16.94 14.29
N VAL A 289 -1.19 -18.12 14.78
CA VAL A 289 -1.60 -19.23 13.92
C VAL A 289 -2.73 -18.81 12.99
N GLY A 290 -3.75 -18.09 13.48
CA GLY A 290 -4.85 -17.60 12.63
C GLY A 290 -4.41 -16.60 11.57
N THR A 291 -3.38 -15.78 11.82
CA THR A 291 -2.76 -14.93 10.78
C THR A 291 -2.07 -15.78 9.72
N ILE A 292 -1.30 -16.80 10.14
CA ILE A 292 -0.65 -17.75 9.22
C ILE A 292 -1.70 -18.50 8.39
N THR A 293 -2.76 -19.00 9.02
CA THR A 293 -3.87 -19.68 8.34
C THR A 293 -4.55 -18.76 7.33
N SER A 294 -4.82 -17.49 7.69
CA SER A 294 -5.38 -16.50 6.75
C SER A 294 -4.52 -16.30 5.51
N ASN A 295 -3.20 -16.37 5.66
CA ASN A 295 -2.25 -16.29 4.56
C ASN A 295 -2.28 -17.54 3.68
N LEU A 296 -2.19 -18.72 4.30
CA LEU A 296 -2.14 -19.99 3.58
C LEU A 296 -3.44 -20.27 2.82
N LEU A 297 -4.59 -19.90 3.38
CA LEU A 297 -5.89 -20.12 2.74
C LEU A 297 -6.15 -19.24 1.51
N ILE A 298 -5.43 -18.12 1.35
CA ILE A 298 -5.58 -17.24 0.19
C ILE A 298 -4.46 -17.42 -0.84
N PHE A 299 -3.45 -18.26 -0.58
CA PHE A 299 -2.41 -18.53 -1.56
C PHE A 299 -3.01 -19.14 -2.83
N PRO A 300 -2.59 -18.71 -4.04
CA PRO A 300 -1.60 -17.67 -4.34
C PRO A 300 -2.20 -16.25 -4.51
N HIS A 301 -3.51 -16.06 -4.35
CA HIS A 301 -4.27 -14.84 -4.68
C HIS A 301 -4.26 -13.78 -3.56
N TYR A 302 -3.09 -13.50 -2.99
CA TYR A 302 -2.94 -12.59 -1.84
C TYR A 302 -3.53 -11.19 -2.07
N LEU A 303 -3.45 -10.66 -3.29
CA LEU A 303 -4.01 -9.35 -3.61
C LEU A 303 -5.51 -9.31 -3.38
N ALA A 304 -6.23 -10.40 -3.64
CA ALA A 304 -7.66 -10.52 -3.40
C ALA A 304 -8.05 -10.79 -1.94
N TYR A 305 -7.09 -10.84 -1.00
CA TYR A 305 -7.40 -11.10 0.40
C TYR A 305 -8.29 -10.00 0.99
N PHE A 306 -9.42 -10.41 1.54
CA PHE A 306 -10.23 -9.65 2.49
C PHE A 306 -10.52 -10.57 3.67
N ASN A 307 -10.58 -10.01 4.88
CA ASN A 307 -10.85 -10.81 6.05
C ASN A 307 -12.33 -11.25 6.10
N LEU A 308 -12.65 -12.20 6.99
CA LEU A 308 -13.99 -12.79 7.06
C LEU A 308 -15.09 -11.76 7.41
N ALA A 309 -14.79 -10.74 8.21
CA ALA A 309 -15.77 -9.68 8.53
C ALA A 309 -16.07 -8.77 7.32
N ALA A 310 -15.14 -8.69 6.38
CA ALA A 310 -15.30 -8.01 5.10
C ALA A 310 -15.94 -8.89 4.01
N GLY A 311 -16.38 -10.11 4.35
CA GLY A 311 -17.00 -11.06 3.42
C GLY A 311 -16.02 -11.98 2.69
N GLY A 312 -14.74 -11.98 3.08
CA GLY A 312 -13.72 -12.81 2.45
C GLY A 312 -13.37 -12.40 1.01
N PRO A 313 -12.46 -13.12 0.34
CA PRO A 313 -12.01 -12.78 -1.01
C PRO A 313 -13.13 -12.78 -2.06
N GLY A 314 -14.19 -13.57 -1.83
CA GLY A 314 -15.33 -13.66 -2.75
C GLY A 314 -16.30 -12.47 -2.71
N GLN A 315 -16.32 -11.66 -1.65
CA GLN A 315 -17.26 -10.54 -1.51
C GLN A 315 -16.61 -9.20 -1.14
N GLY A 316 -15.29 -9.19 -0.88
CA GLY A 316 -14.54 -7.98 -0.54
C GLY A 316 -14.60 -6.88 -1.60
N TYR A 317 -14.85 -7.26 -2.86
CA TYR A 317 -15.06 -6.34 -3.98
C TYR A 317 -16.21 -5.35 -3.75
N ARG A 318 -17.16 -5.66 -2.86
CA ARG A 318 -18.26 -4.76 -2.47
C ARG A 318 -17.78 -3.58 -1.60
N ILE A 319 -16.63 -3.73 -0.96
CA ILE A 319 -16.04 -2.71 -0.07
C ILE A 319 -14.98 -1.92 -0.85
N LEU A 320 -14.05 -2.62 -1.51
CA LEU A 320 -12.94 -2.04 -2.25
C LEU A 320 -12.72 -2.80 -3.55
N ALA A 321 -12.45 -2.06 -4.62
CA ALA A 321 -12.01 -2.61 -5.91
C ALA A 321 -10.61 -2.06 -6.22
N ASP A 322 -10.28 -1.81 -7.48
CA ASP A 322 -9.00 -1.24 -7.89
C ASP A 322 -7.80 -2.13 -7.56
N SER A 323 -6.63 -1.49 -7.43
CA SER A 323 -5.40 -2.03 -6.85
C SER A 323 -5.52 -2.70 -5.47
N ASN A 324 -6.69 -2.72 -4.80
CA ASN A 324 -6.95 -3.61 -3.66
C ASN A 324 -7.34 -5.03 -4.05
N LEU A 325 -7.66 -5.29 -5.32
CA LEU A 325 -8.16 -6.58 -5.80
C LEU A 325 -7.42 -7.04 -7.06
N ASP A 326 -7.10 -6.11 -7.96
CA ASP A 326 -6.66 -6.44 -9.31
C ASP A 326 -5.54 -5.49 -9.78
N TRP A 327 -4.60 -6.03 -10.55
CA TRP A 327 -3.49 -5.39 -11.27
C TRP A 327 -3.26 -6.05 -12.65
N GLY A 328 -4.11 -6.99 -13.03
CA GLY A 328 -3.92 -7.90 -14.16
C GLY A 328 -3.15 -9.17 -13.81
N GLN A 329 -2.95 -9.47 -12.51
CA GLN A 329 -2.16 -10.62 -12.06
C GLN A 329 -2.77 -11.96 -12.49
N ASP A 330 -4.10 -12.03 -12.64
CA ASP A 330 -4.80 -13.29 -12.89
C ASP A 330 -4.92 -13.64 -14.39
N LEU A 331 -4.25 -12.90 -15.29
CA LEU A 331 -4.12 -13.28 -16.70
C LEU A 331 -3.47 -14.67 -16.85
N ILE A 332 -2.48 -14.99 -16.02
CA ILE A 332 -1.86 -16.33 -16.06
C ILE A 332 -2.91 -17.40 -15.72
N GLY A 333 -3.74 -17.18 -14.70
CA GLY A 333 -4.84 -18.08 -14.35
C GLY A 333 -5.88 -18.20 -15.47
N LEU A 334 -6.16 -17.09 -16.17
CA LEU A 334 -7.08 -17.07 -17.30
C LEU A 334 -6.57 -17.95 -18.45
N LYS A 335 -5.28 -17.91 -18.75
CA LYS A 335 -4.68 -18.78 -19.78
C LYS A 335 -4.82 -20.25 -19.41
N HIS A 336 -4.55 -20.62 -18.15
CA HIS A 336 -4.70 -22.00 -17.70
C HIS A 336 -6.15 -22.49 -17.84
N TYR A 337 -7.12 -21.62 -17.51
CA TYR A 337 -8.54 -21.92 -17.72
C TYR A 337 -8.86 -22.16 -19.21
N MET A 338 -8.36 -21.30 -20.11
CA MET A 338 -8.56 -21.46 -21.55
C MET A 338 -8.01 -22.81 -22.06
N ASP A 339 -6.83 -23.21 -21.60
CA ASP A 339 -6.22 -24.48 -21.99
C ASP A 339 -6.99 -25.70 -21.47
N GLN A 340 -7.47 -25.62 -20.21
CA GLN A 340 -8.21 -26.71 -19.57
C GLN A 340 -9.60 -26.91 -20.20
N GLU A 341 -10.27 -25.82 -20.56
CA GLU A 341 -11.62 -25.85 -21.10
C GLU A 341 -11.68 -25.87 -22.64
N GLY A 342 -10.52 -25.87 -23.31
CA GLY A 342 -10.45 -25.87 -24.78
C GLY A 342 -11.01 -24.58 -25.40
N VAL A 343 -10.82 -23.42 -24.74
CA VAL A 343 -11.25 -22.11 -25.24
C VAL A 343 -10.11 -21.48 -26.04
N ASP A 344 -10.18 -21.60 -27.37
CA ASP A 344 -9.14 -21.06 -28.26
C ASP A 344 -9.09 -19.52 -28.28
N ARG A 345 -10.24 -18.86 -28.09
CA ARG A 345 -10.38 -17.40 -28.15
C ARG A 345 -11.48 -16.92 -27.20
N ILE A 346 -11.24 -15.82 -26.49
CA ILE A 346 -12.15 -15.31 -25.45
C ILE A 346 -12.41 -13.81 -25.60
N CYS A 347 -13.63 -13.36 -25.29
CA CYS A 347 -13.85 -11.93 -25.09
C CYS A 347 -13.28 -11.49 -23.74
N LEU A 348 -12.41 -10.48 -23.73
CA LEU A 348 -11.69 -10.07 -22.50
C LEU A 348 -11.81 -8.56 -22.26
N ASP A 349 -12.41 -8.18 -21.13
CA ASP A 349 -12.31 -6.83 -20.57
C ASP A 349 -11.74 -6.89 -19.15
N TYR A 350 -10.47 -6.54 -19.00
CA TYR A 350 -9.73 -6.75 -17.77
C TYR A 350 -9.06 -5.46 -17.27
N PHE A 351 -8.77 -5.41 -15.98
CA PHE A 351 -8.08 -4.29 -15.35
C PHE A 351 -6.57 -4.55 -15.30
N GLY A 352 -5.83 -3.97 -16.25
CA GLY A 352 -4.38 -4.03 -16.27
C GLY A 352 -3.77 -3.30 -17.48
N LYS A 353 -2.46 -3.48 -17.68
CA LYS A 353 -1.70 -2.79 -18.75
C LYS A 353 -0.88 -3.72 -19.64
N VAL A 354 -0.82 -5.01 -19.30
CA VAL A 354 0.01 -5.99 -20.03
C VAL A 354 -0.78 -6.49 -21.23
N ASP A 355 -0.16 -6.64 -22.40
CA ASP A 355 -0.84 -7.28 -23.54
C ASP A 355 -1.08 -8.77 -23.20
N PRO A 356 -2.34 -9.25 -23.12
CA PRO A 356 -2.65 -10.65 -22.82
C PRO A 356 -1.98 -11.64 -23.78
N LYS A 357 -1.65 -11.23 -25.01
CA LYS A 357 -0.96 -12.08 -26.00
C LYS A 357 0.41 -12.57 -25.51
N ILE A 358 1.07 -11.84 -24.62
CA ILE A 358 2.36 -12.27 -24.03
C ILE A 358 2.21 -13.59 -23.25
N TYR A 359 1.03 -13.85 -22.70
CA TYR A 359 0.70 -15.11 -22.02
C TYR A 359 0.04 -16.14 -22.95
N GLY A 360 0.03 -15.89 -24.27
CA GLY A 360 -0.64 -16.76 -25.25
C GLY A 360 -2.17 -16.68 -25.21
N ILE A 361 -2.74 -15.62 -24.63
CA ILE A 361 -4.19 -15.42 -24.61
C ILE A 361 -4.62 -14.78 -25.91
N ALA A 362 -5.33 -15.54 -26.76
CA ALA A 362 -6.02 -14.98 -27.91
C ALA A 362 -7.37 -14.40 -27.45
N TYR A 363 -7.58 -13.11 -27.69
CA TYR A 363 -8.76 -12.42 -27.21
C TYR A 363 -9.33 -11.42 -28.21
N ASP A 364 -10.61 -11.13 -28.04
CA ASP A 364 -11.33 -10.02 -28.66
C ASP A 364 -11.75 -9.01 -27.59
N LEU A 365 -11.80 -7.73 -27.97
CA LEU A 365 -12.42 -6.72 -27.14
C LEU A 365 -13.95 -6.90 -27.19
N PRO A 366 -14.64 -6.89 -26.03
CA PRO A 366 -16.09 -7.08 -26.00
C PRO A 366 -16.81 -5.76 -26.33
N ASP A 367 -16.79 -5.38 -27.61
CA ASP A 367 -17.59 -4.27 -28.14
C ASP A 367 -19.09 -4.62 -28.13
N HIS A 368 -19.40 -5.89 -28.41
CA HIS A 368 -20.73 -6.51 -28.31
C HIS A 368 -20.70 -7.68 -27.31
N PRO A 369 -20.62 -7.41 -26.00
CA PRO A 369 -20.39 -8.43 -24.97
C PRO A 369 -21.47 -9.53 -24.93
N GLU A 370 -22.69 -9.22 -25.35
CA GLU A 370 -23.82 -10.15 -25.48
C GLU A 370 -23.64 -11.21 -26.57
N GLN A 371 -22.76 -10.97 -27.55
CA GLN A 371 -22.47 -11.90 -28.66
C GLN A 371 -21.30 -12.84 -28.35
N CYS A 372 -20.60 -12.62 -27.24
CA CYS A 372 -19.48 -13.45 -26.83
C CYS A 372 -19.95 -14.84 -26.38
N ALA A 373 -19.35 -15.90 -26.93
CA ALA A 373 -19.60 -17.26 -26.45
C ALA A 373 -19.10 -17.46 -25.01
N VAL A 374 -17.88 -16.99 -24.74
CA VAL A 374 -17.26 -16.93 -23.41
C VAL A 374 -16.72 -15.53 -23.22
N ILE A 375 -17.04 -14.90 -22.09
CA ILE A 375 -16.53 -13.58 -21.72
C ILE A 375 -15.86 -13.62 -20.35
N ALA A 376 -14.64 -13.10 -20.30
CA ALA A 376 -13.86 -12.88 -19.09
C ALA A 376 -13.85 -11.39 -18.76
N VAL A 377 -14.33 -11.03 -17.58
CA VAL A 377 -14.46 -9.63 -17.15
C VAL A 377 -13.78 -9.46 -15.78
N SER A 378 -12.83 -8.54 -15.66
CA SER A 378 -12.31 -8.15 -14.34
C SER A 378 -13.45 -7.61 -13.48
N VAL A 379 -13.49 -7.98 -12.21
CA VAL A 379 -14.50 -7.53 -11.24
C VAL A 379 -14.62 -6.01 -11.22
N GLN A 380 -13.50 -5.31 -11.36
CA GLN A 380 -13.49 -3.86 -11.49
C GLN A 380 -14.31 -3.35 -12.70
N GLN A 381 -14.12 -3.94 -13.88
CA GLN A 381 -14.86 -3.57 -15.09
C GLN A 381 -16.34 -3.98 -14.96
N LEU A 382 -16.59 -5.15 -14.37
CA LEU A 382 -17.94 -5.63 -14.06
C LEU A 382 -18.68 -4.64 -13.16
N LEU A 383 -18.02 -4.06 -12.15
CA LEU A 383 -18.59 -3.02 -11.29
C LEU A 383 -18.94 -1.72 -12.05
N GLY A 384 -18.43 -1.54 -13.26
CA GLY A 384 -18.55 -0.31 -14.04
C GLY A 384 -17.48 0.72 -13.68
N PHE A 385 -16.43 0.33 -12.95
CA PHE A 385 -15.36 1.21 -12.52
C PHE A 385 -14.17 1.12 -13.49
N THR A 386 -14.17 1.91 -14.54
CA THR A 386 -13.14 1.85 -15.58
C THR A 386 -12.22 3.07 -15.55
N TYR A 387 -11.06 2.98 -16.21
CA TYR A 387 -10.15 4.10 -16.37
C TYR A 387 -10.02 4.45 -17.85
N ARG A 388 -10.30 5.71 -18.19
CA ARG A 388 -10.10 6.23 -19.56
C ARG A 388 -8.97 7.25 -19.59
N LYS A 389 -8.18 7.22 -20.66
CA LYS A 389 -7.22 8.28 -20.95
C LYS A 389 -7.95 9.45 -21.60
N ALA A 390 -7.89 10.63 -21.00
CA ALA A 390 -8.40 11.87 -21.58
C ALA A 390 -7.37 12.98 -21.35
N GLY A 391 -6.86 13.60 -22.42
CA GLY A 391 -5.88 14.69 -22.34
C GLY A 391 -4.58 14.32 -21.60
N GLY A 392 -4.12 13.07 -21.71
CA GLY A 392 -2.93 12.56 -21.01
C GLY A 392 -3.16 12.13 -19.55
N LEU A 393 -4.36 12.38 -19.01
CA LEU A 393 -4.76 11.94 -17.66
C LEU A 393 -5.50 10.61 -17.70
N THR A 394 -5.32 9.79 -16.66
CA THR A 394 -6.15 8.61 -16.43
C THR A 394 -7.28 8.99 -15.48
N ILE A 395 -8.51 9.02 -16.00
CA ILE A 395 -9.72 9.44 -15.29
C ILE A 395 -10.54 8.19 -14.99
N ALA A 396 -10.97 8.03 -13.74
CA ALA A 396 -11.92 6.96 -13.45
C ALA A 396 -13.33 7.36 -13.92
N VAL A 397 -13.96 6.47 -14.67
CA VAL A 397 -15.26 6.64 -15.29
C VAL A 397 -16.19 5.57 -14.73
N ALA A 398 -17.39 6.00 -14.34
CA ALA A 398 -18.46 5.09 -13.96
C ALA A 398 -19.29 4.76 -15.20
N ASP A 399 -19.34 3.49 -15.56
CA ASP A 399 -20.20 2.93 -16.60
C ASP A 399 -20.83 1.63 -16.09
N GLU A 400 -21.77 1.76 -15.16
CA GLU A 400 -22.39 0.62 -14.48
C GLU A 400 -23.35 -0.16 -15.39
N SER A 401 -23.76 0.41 -16.53
CA SER A 401 -24.76 -0.17 -17.43
C SER A 401 -24.16 -1.27 -18.33
N ARG A 402 -22.89 -1.12 -18.75
CA ARG A 402 -22.22 -2.01 -19.72
C ARG A 402 -22.35 -3.49 -19.39
N TYR A 403 -22.16 -3.84 -18.11
CA TYR A 403 -22.25 -5.22 -17.63
C TYR A 403 -23.35 -5.45 -16.59
N ALA A 404 -24.34 -4.56 -16.52
CA ALA A 404 -25.46 -4.68 -15.57
C ALA A 404 -26.23 -6.00 -15.73
N TRP A 405 -26.28 -6.57 -16.93
CA TRP A 405 -26.92 -7.85 -17.22
C TRP A 405 -26.09 -9.05 -16.74
N LEU A 406 -24.75 -9.00 -16.83
CA LEU A 406 -23.85 -10.03 -16.29
C LEU A 406 -23.89 -10.08 -14.75
N LYS A 407 -24.08 -8.94 -14.09
CA LYS A 407 -24.25 -8.89 -12.61
C LYS A 407 -25.46 -9.70 -12.11
N LYS A 408 -26.43 -10.01 -12.99
CA LYS A 408 -27.61 -10.84 -12.68
C LYS A 408 -27.39 -12.33 -12.97
N GLN A 409 -26.28 -12.69 -13.60
CA GLN A 409 -25.92 -14.07 -13.90
C GLN A 409 -24.93 -14.59 -12.86
N THR A 410 -24.97 -15.88 -12.58
CA THR A 410 -23.93 -16.54 -11.80
C THR A 410 -22.73 -16.78 -12.72
N PRO A 411 -21.52 -16.32 -12.37
CA PRO A 411 -20.33 -16.62 -13.18
C PRO A 411 -20.07 -18.12 -13.19
N VAL A 412 -19.58 -18.62 -14.33
CA VAL A 412 -19.15 -20.02 -14.48
C VAL A 412 -18.02 -20.32 -13.51
N THR A 413 -17.07 -19.39 -13.40
CA THR A 413 -15.98 -19.44 -12.43
C THR A 413 -15.40 -18.05 -12.20
N ALA A 414 -14.60 -17.92 -11.14
CA ALA A 414 -13.83 -16.71 -10.84
C ALA A 414 -12.34 -17.06 -10.74
N ILE A 415 -11.55 -16.53 -11.67
CA ILE A 415 -10.10 -16.70 -11.70
C ILE A 415 -9.46 -15.73 -10.71
N GLY A 416 -8.81 -16.28 -9.69
CA GLY A 416 -8.08 -15.54 -8.66
C GLY A 416 -8.90 -14.48 -7.90
N HIS A 417 -10.23 -14.61 -7.93
CA HIS A 417 -11.21 -13.66 -7.41
C HIS A 417 -11.26 -12.29 -8.13
N SER A 418 -10.42 -12.04 -9.14
CA SER A 418 -10.36 -10.75 -9.85
C SER A 418 -10.95 -10.77 -11.26
N ILE A 419 -10.99 -11.92 -11.94
CA ILE A 419 -11.58 -12.07 -13.29
C ILE A 419 -12.71 -13.10 -13.23
N TRP A 420 -13.91 -12.71 -13.64
CA TRP A 420 -15.08 -13.58 -13.65
C TRP A 420 -15.40 -14.02 -15.08
N ILE A 421 -15.71 -15.32 -15.25
CA ILE A 421 -16.03 -15.94 -16.53
C ILE A 421 -17.53 -16.14 -16.64
N PHE A 422 -18.11 -15.79 -17.79
CA PHE A 422 -19.52 -15.99 -18.08
C PHE A 422 -19.71 -16.61 -19.47
N ARG A 423 -20.87 -17.26 -19.66
CA ARG A 423 -21.35 -17.80 -20.96
C ARG A 423 -22.73 -17.20 -21.28
N PRO A 424 -22.78 -16.02 -21.92
CA PRO A 424 -24.01 -15.28 -22.19
C PRO A 424 -25.09 -16.05 -22.96
N GLY A 425 -24.70 -17.02 -23.79
CA GLY A 425 -25.58 -17.81 -24.65
C GLY A 425 -26.15 -19.10 -24.04
N GLU A 426 -25.63 -19.58 -22.90
CA GLU A 426 -26.20 -20.73 -22.21
C GLU A 426 -27.44 -20.27 -21.43
N LYS A 427 -28.64 -20.50 -21.98
CA LYS A 427 -29.87 -20.39 -21.19
C LYS A 427 -29.75 -21.34 -20.00
N ILE A 428 -29.74 -20.78 -18.79
CA ILE A 428 -29.84 -21.52 -17.53
C ILE A 428 -30.98 -22.54 -17.69
N GLY A 429 -30.62 -23.82 -17.69
CA GLY A 429 -31.58 -24.90 -17.77
C GLY A 429 -32.64 -24.70 -16.70
N ARG A 430 -33.91 -24.80 -17.11
CA ARG A 430 -35.04 -24.96 -16.21
C ARG A 430 -34.65 -25.94 -15.11
N GLU A 431 -34.95 -25.59 -13.86
CA GLU A 431 -35.08 -26.56 -12.79
C GLU A 431 -35.80 -27.80 -13.33
N SER A 432 -35.15 -28.95 -13.26
CA SER A 432 -35.78 -30.23 -13.51
C SER A 432 -36.95 -30.38 -12.53
N PRO A 433 -38.22 -30.45 -12.99
CA PRO A 433 -39.32 -30.73 -12.10
C PRO A 433 -39.26 -32.22 -11.73
N GLY A 434 -38.85 -32.50 -10.50
CA GLY A 434 -39.17 -33.74 -9.78
C GLY A 434 -38.50 -35.03 -10.29
N SER A 435 -37.77 -35.67 -9.39
CA SER A 435 -37.78 -37.13 -9.32
C SER A 435 -37.95 -37.50 -7.84
N HIS A 436 -39.00 -38.28 -7.61
CA HIS A 436 -39.63 -38.70 -6.36
C HIS A 436 -38.74 -39.09 -5.19
#